data_AF-A0A522AHR4-F1
#
_entry.id   AF-A0A522AHR4-F1
#
_cell.length_a   1.000
_cell.length_b   1.000
_cell.length_c   1.000
_cell.angle_alpha   90.00
_cell.angle_beta   90.00
_cell.angle_gamma   90.00
#
_symmetry.space_group_name_H-M   'P 1'
#
loop_
_entity.id
_entity.type
_entity.pdbx_description
1 polymer ?
#
loop_
_entity_poly.entity_id
_entity_poly.type
_entity_poly.pdbx_seq_one_letter_code
_entity_poly.pdbx_strand_id
1 'polypeptide(L)'
;MKSPIKPKKVTRKAAAATTVVAPVKPATVEIAQPVSLKPARATQTKTNGKTVKPKATETTIEAKIDVGFGNQLYVRGQGAGLSWERGTPLTCVDGSTWRWTALAEEKLVCKLLLNDQVWASGEDLVVAPGKRVEITPAF
;
A
#
# COMPACT_ATOMS: atom_id res chain seq x y z
N MET A 1 -58.24 5.15 7.29
CA MET A 1 -56.98 5.68 6.73
C MET A 1 -55.82 5.33 7.66
N LYS A 2 -54.60 5.16 7.11
CA LYS A 2 -53.29 5.15 7.81
C LYS A 2 -53.12 4.18 9.00
N SER A 3 -52.66 2.96 8.70
CA SER A 3 -52.12 2.01 9.70
C SER A 3 -50.77 2.48 10.27
N PRO A 4 -50.41 2.10 11.51
CA PRO A 4 -49.15 2.50 12.15
C PRO A 4 -47.97 1.60 11.73
N ILE A 5 -46.76 2.17 11.68
CA ILE A 5 -45.50 1.42 11.46
C ILE A 5 -44.53 1.73 12.62
N LYS A 6 -44.11 0.70 13.36
CA LYS A 6 -43.19 0.80 14.50
C LYS A 6 -41.71 0.68 14.05
N PRO A 7 -40.74 1.25 14.79
CA PRO A 7 -39.34 1.33 14.35
C PRO A 7 -38.64 -0.02 14.25
N LYS A 8 -37.86 -0.23 13.18
CA LYS A 8 -37.17 -1.49 12.90
C LYS A 8 -35.71 -1.45 13.36
N LYS A 9 -35.47 -1.94 14.58
CA LYS A 9 -34.14 -2.19 15.16
C LYS A 9 -33.36 -3.20 14.29
N VAL A 10 -32.19 -2.81 13.77
CA VAL A 10 -31.27 -3.74 13.08
C VAL A 10 -30.29 -4.31 14.09
N THR A 11 -30.34 -5.63 14.30
CA THR A 11 -29.59 -6.33 15.35
C THR A 11 -28.21 -6.75 14.86
N ARG A 12 -27.17 -6.55 15.68
CA ARG A 12 -25.89 -7.27 15.49
C ARG A 12 -26.14 -8.77 15.59
N LYS A 13 -25.57 -9.57 14.67
CA LYS A 13 -25.51 -11.03 14.81
C LYS A 13 -24.10 -11.51 14.49
N ALA A 14 -23.39 -11.99 15.51
CA ALA A 14 -22.18 -12.77 15.33
C ALA A 14 -22.55 -14.21 14.94
N ALA A 15 -21.67 -14.87 14.18
CA ALA A 15 -21.72 -16.31 13.94
C ALA A 15 -20.29 -16.83 13.97
N ALA A 16 -20.03 -17.80 14.84
CA ALA A 16 -18.76 -18.52 14.92
C ALA A 16 -18.95 -19.96 14.45
N ALA A 17 -17.92 -20.50 13.80
CA ALA A 17 -17.80 -21.92 13.45
C ALA A 17 -16.31 -22.32 13.56
N THR A 18 -16.05 -23.56 13.96
CA THR A 18 -14.75 -24.04 14.49
C THR A 18 -14.61 -25.55 14.23
N THR A 19 -13.37 -26.09 14.18
CA THR A 19 -13.02 -27.54 14.27
C THR A 19 -13.35 -28.39 13.01
N VAL A 20 -12.58 -29.38 12.47
CA VAL A 20 -11.17 -29.93 12.49
C VAL A 20 -10.99 -30.77 11.18
N VAL A 21 -9.90 -31.45 10.76
CA VAL A 21 -8.53 -31.82 11.26
C VAL A 21 -7.49 -31.52 10.12
N ALA A 22 -6.42 -32.23 9.70
CA ALA A 22 -5.59 -33.42 10.06
C ALA A 22 -4.16 -33.30 9.39
N PRO A 23 -3.12 -34.04 9.82
CA PRO A 23 -1.75 -33.92 9.28
C PRO A 23 -1.19 -35.14 8.51
N VAL A 24 -0.14 -34.93 7.69
CA VAL A 24 0.78 -35.98 7.20
C VAL A 24 2.26 -35.52 7.19
N LYS A 25 3.17 -36.48 7.38
CA LYS A 25 4.64 -36.45 7.22
C LYS A 25 5.06 -37.85 6.67
N PRO A 26 6.35 -38.19 6.44
CA PRO A 26 7.56 -37.39 6.21
C PRO A 26 8.24 -37.74 4.85
N ALA A 27 9.37 -37.09 4.54
CA ALA A 27 10.40 -37.67 3.68
C ALA A 27 11.79 -37.12 4.06
N THR A 28 12.75 -38.01 4.31
CA THR A 28 14.18 -37.70 4.49
C THR A 28 14.94 -38.25 3.29
N VAL A 29 15.91 -37.48 2.79
CA VAL A 29 17.05 -38.03 2.03
C VAL A 29 18.31 -37.45 2.64
N GLU A 30 19.19 -38.36 3.07
CA GLU A 30 20.54 -38.09 3.59
C GLU A 30 21.56 -38.60 2.55
N ILE A 31 22.86 -38.33 2.74
CA ILE A 31 24.00 -38.92 1.98
C ILE A 31 24.14 -38.29 0.55
N ALA A 32 25.30 -37.84 0.05
CA ALA A 32 26.69 -37.87 0.54
C ALA A 32 27.52 -36.62 0.15
N GLN A 33 28.66 -36.46 0.82
CA GLN A 33 29.92 -35.88 0.27
C GLN A 33 30.80 -37.07 -0.23
N PRO A 34 31.91 -36.93 -1.00
CA PRO A 34 32.89 -35.84 -0.98
C PRO A 34 33.67 -35.55 -2.30
N VAL A 35 34.89 -35.00 -2.15
CA VAL A 35 36.06 -34.84 -3.07
C VAL A 35 36.09 -33.74 -4.16
N SER A 36 36.83 -32.68 -3.80
CA SER A 36 37.99 -32.12 -4.52
C SER A 36 37.94 -31.80 -6.03
N LEU A 37 38.21 -30.52 -6.35
CA LEU A 37 39.50 -30.13 -6.94
C LEU A 37 39.82 -28.63 -6.71
N LYS A 38 41.08 -28.32 -6.42
CA LYS A 38 41.74 -27.00 -6.50
C LYS A 38 42.85 -27.11 -7.57
N PRO A 39 43.38 -26.02 -8.16
CA PRO A 39 42.88 -24.63 -8.18
C PRO A 39 42.95 -23.97 -9.58
N ALA A 40 41.83 -23.49 -10.14
CA ALA A 40 41.85 -22.67 -11.36
C ALA A 40 42.01 -21.17 -11.03
N ARG A 41 43.24 -20.63 -11.13
CA ARG A 41 43.54 -19.20 -10.91
C ARG A 41 43.11 -18.35 -12.12
N ALA A 42 41.83 -18.02 -12.22
CA ALA A 42 41.33 -17.01 -13.16
C ALA A 42 41.24 -15.62 -12.50
N THR A 43 41.95 -14.66 -13.09
CA THR A 43 41.94 -13.20 -12.90
C THR A 43 40.95 -12.56 -11.91
N GLN A 44 41.48 -11.74 -11.00
CA GLN A 44 40.72 -10.76 -10.22
C GLN A 44 40.19 -9.63 -11.12
N THR A 45 38.98 -9.78 -11.68
CA THR A 45 38.21 -8.64 -12.18
C THR A 45 37.57 -7.92 -10.99
N LYS A 46 38.16 -6.80 -10.55
CA LYS A 46 37.52 -5.87 -9.61
C LYS A 46 36.40 -5.08 -10.30
N THR A 47 35.39 -5.77 -10.83
CA THR A 47 34.09 -5.13 -11.06
C THR A 47 33.52 -4.79 -9.71
N ASN A 48 33.64 -3.51 -9.33
CA ASN A 48 33.14 -3.00 -8.06
C ASN A 48 31.61 -3.13 -8.03
N GLY A 49 31.14 -4.28 -7.54
CA GLY A 49 29.74 -4.66 -7.35
C GLY A 49 29.08 -3.80 -6.29
N LYS A 50 28.97 -2.51 -6.58
CA LYS A 50 28.18 -1.55 -5.81
C LYS A 50 26.74 -1.97 -6.00
N THR A 51 26.21 -2.76 -5.06
CA THR A 51 24.78 -3.02 -4.94
C THR A 51 24.10 -1.68 -4.79
N VAL A 52 23.62 -1.13 -5.91
CA VAL A 52 22.86 0.12 -5.92
C VAL A 52 21.51 -0.23 -5.32
N LYS A 53 21.43 -0.09 -3.98
CA LYS A 53 20.14 0.02 -3.30
C LYS A 53 19.30 1.02 -4.11
N PRO A 54 18.05 0.69 -4.48
CA PRO A 54 17.22 1.62 -5.24
C PRO A 54 17.22 2.96 -4.52
N LYS A 55 17.75 4.01 -5.16
CA LYS A 55 17.86 5.29 -4.48
C LYS A 55 16.44 5.82 -4.32
N ALA A 56 15.94 5.88 -3.09
CA ALA A 56 14.62 6.43 -2.81
C ALA A 56 14.49 7.83 -3.44
N THR A 57 13.44 8.03 -4.23
CA THR A 57 13.22 9.24 -5.04
C THR A 57 11.95 9.95 -4.60
N GLU A 58 12.01 11.28 -4.56
CA GLU A 58 10.88 12.10 -4.15
C GLU A 58 9.72 11.95 -5.12
N THR A 59 8.60 11.50 -4.58
CA THR A 59 7.36 11.23 -5.31
C THR A 59 6.29 12.15 -4.74
N THR A 60 5.57 12.87 -5.60
CA THR A 60 4.52 13.82 -5.22
C THR A 60 3.16 13.36 -5.76
N ILE A 61 2.14 13.37 -4.91
CA ILE A 61 0.74 13.21 -5.29
C ILE A 61 0.03 14.53 -5.02
N GLU A 62 -0.64 15.07 -6.04
CA GLU A 62 -1.36 16.34 -5.97
C GLU A 62 -2.83 16.11 -6.35
N ALA A 63 -3.74 16.52 -5.48
CA ALA A 63 -5.18 16.41 -5.67
C ALA A 63 -5.79 17.81 -5.80
N LYS A 64 -6.32 18.11 -7.00
CA LYS A 64 -7.05 19.34 -7.32
C LYS A 64 -8.55 19.13 -7.08
N ILE A 65 -9.00 19.51 -5.89
CA ILE A 65 -10.40 19.52 -5.45
C ILE A 65 -10.56 20.48 -4.25
N ASP A 66 -11.59 21.32 -4.29
CA ASP A 66 -12.12 21.94 -3.07
C ASP A 66 -12.99 20.90 -2.34
N VAL A 67 -12.69 20.65 -1.08
CA VAL A 67 -13.43 19.72 -0.21
C VAL A 67 -14.27 20.44 0.85
N GLY A 68 -14.27 21.77 0.85
CA GLY A 68 -14.94 22.61 1.84
C GLY A 68 -14.18 22.73 3.17
N PHE A 69 -14.50 23.80 3.91
CA PHE A 69 -13.87 24.10 5.20
C PHE A 69 -14.16 23.03 6.26
N GLY A 70 -13.15 22.70 7.08
CA GLY A 70 -13.24 21.70 8.15
C GLY A 70 -13.03 20.26 7.71
N ASN A 71 -12.90 20.00 6.40
CA ASN A 71 -12.57 18.69 5.85
C ASN A 71 -11.06 18.55 5.56
N GLN A 72 -10.59 17.31 5.51
CA GLN A 72 -9.19 16.94 5.36
C GLN A 72 -9.06 15.75 4.40
N LEU A 73 -8.18 15.84 3.39
CA LEU A 73 -7.86 14.70 2.53
C LEU A 73 -6.81 13.78 3.17
N TYR A 74 -6.99 12.48 2.97
CA TYR A 74 -6.08 11.42 3.36
C TYR A 74 -5.69 10.56 2.15
N VAL A 75 -4.50 9.97 2.19
CA VAL A 75 -4.07 8.91 1.27
C VAL A 75 -3.85 7.62 2.07
N ARG A 76 -4.42 6.53 1.56
CA ARG A 76 -4.13 5.14 1.98
C ARG A 76 -3.44 4.42 0.84
N GLY A 77 -2.63 3.41 1.13
CA GLY A 77 -1.90 2.71 0.07
C GLY A 77 -0.84 1.73 0.53
N GLN A 78 0.02 1.36 -0.41
CA GLN A 78 1.22 0.56 -0.23
C GLN A 78 2.41 1.24 -0.93
N GLY A 79 3.56 1.25 -0.27
CA GLY A 79 4.78 1.93 -0.72
C GLY A 79 5.06 3.25 0.02
N ALA A 80 6.34 3.62 0.13
CA ALA A 80 6.82 4.88 0.74
C ALA A 80 6.22 5.24 2.13
N GLY A 81 5.92 4.23 2.95
CA GLY A 81 5.36 4.42 4.30
C GLY A 81 3.82 4.50 4.37
N LEU A 82 3.11 4.40 3.24
CA LEU A 82 1.64 4.30 3.22
C LEU A 82 1.15 2.95 3.79
N SER A 83 -0.06 2.96 4.33
CA SER A 83 -0.82 1.78 4.74
C SER A 83 -2.26 1.85 4.21
N TRP A 84 -2.88 0.70 3.94
CA TRP A 84 -4.31 0.59 3.65
C TRP A 84 -5.18 0.65 4.92
N GLU A 85 -4.59 0.42 6.10
CA GLU A 85 -5.28 0.40 7.39
C GLU A 85 -5.34 1.77 8.07
N ARG A 86 -4.39 2.66 7.76
CA ARG A 86 -4.23 4.00 8.34
C ARG A 86 -4.02 5.04 7.24
N GLY A 87 -4.91 6.03 7.16
CA GLY A 87 -4.72 7.18 6.27
C GLY A 87 -3.58 8.09 6.72
N THR A 88 -2.82 8.60 5.76
CA THR A 88 -1.86 9.70 5.96
C THR A 88 -2.49 10.99 5.43
N PRO A 89 -2.58 12.08 6.20
CA PRO A 89 -3.18 13.33 5.72
C PRO A 89 -2.33 13.98 4.62
N LEU A 90 -3.00 14.61 3.65
CA LEU A 90 -2.38 15.50 2.67
C LEU A 90 -2.23 16.91 3.25
N THR A 91 -1.20 17.63 2.85
CA THR A 91 -1.05 19.06 3.17
C THR A 91 -1.87 19.89 2.17
N CYS A 92 -2.80 20.71 2.65
CA CYS A 92 -3.41 21.74 1.80
C CYS A 92 -2.34 22.80 1.47
N VAL A 93 -2.07 23.04 0.18
CA VAL A 93 -1.01 23.95 -0.31
C VAL A 93 -1.55 25.13 -1.14
N ASP A 94 -2.81 25.04 -1.56
CA ASP A 94 -3.61 26.09 -2.20
C ASP A 94 -5.09 25.77 -1.91
N GLY A 95 -6.00 26.74 -2.04
CA GLY A 95 -7.42 26.60 -1.67
C GLY A 95 -8.17 25.44 -2.33
N SER A 96 -7.65 24.86 -3.43
CA SER A 96 -8.14 23.61 -4.01
C SER A 96 -7.05 22.56 -4.27
N THR A 97 -5.80 22.77 -3.83
CA THR A 97 -4.70 21.82 -4.10
C THR A 97 -4.18 21.20 -2.80
N TRP A 98 -4.29 19.87 -2.72
CA TRP A 98 -3.76 19.06 -1.63
C TRP A 98 -2.54 18.28 -2.12
N ARG A 99 -1.45 18.27 -1.36
CA ARG A 99 -0.18 17.64 -1.72
C ARG A 99 0.27 16.63 -0.67
N TRP A 100 0.72 15.47 -1.11
CA TRP A 100 1.51 14.53 -0.31
C TRP A 100 2.82 14.24 -1.03
N THR A 101 3.91 14.15 -0.27
CA THR A 101 5.27 13.93 -0.79
C THR A 101 5.99 12.92 0.08
N ALA A 102 6.61 11.91 -0.54
CA ALA A 102 7.45 10.93 0.17
C ALA A 102 8.59 10.42 -0.71
N LEU A 103 9.62 9.85 -0.08
CA LEU A 103 10.69 9.14 -0.78
C LEU A 103 10.24 7.69 -1.07
N ALA A 104 10.18 7.33 -2.34
CA ALA A 104 9.78 5.99 -2.80
C ALA A 104 10.95 5.26 -3.48
N GLU A 105 11.17 4.01 -3.09
CA GLU A 105 12.11 3.09 -3.77
C GLU A 105 11.42 2.28 -4.88
N GLU A 106 10.11 2.04 -4.75
CA GLU A 106 9.30 1.21 -5.64
C GLU A 106 8.01 1.91 -6.09
N LYS A 107 7.26 1.25 -6.99
CA LYS A 107 5.92 1.70 -7.42
C LYS A 107 4.94 1.67 -6.24
N LEU A 108 4.21 2.77 -6.06
CA LEU A 108 3.17 2.91 -5.06
C LEU A 108 1.82 2.55 -5.68
N VAL A 109 0.93 1.95 -4.87
CA VAL A 109 -0.50 1.82 -5.20
C VAL A 109 -1.27 2.44 -4.04
N CYS A 110 -2.11 3.42 -4.32
CA CYS A 110 -2.71 4.25 -3.28
C CYS A 110 -4.05 4.84 -3.72
N LYS A 111 -4.86 5.31 -2.77
CA LYS A 111 -6.15 5.94 -3.05
C LYS A 111 -6.48 6.99 -2.02
N LEU A 112 -7.20 8.02 -2.45
CA LEU A 112 -7.58 9.15 -1.61
C LEU A 112 -8.89 8.88 -0.86
N LEU A 113 -9.00 9.52 0.30
CA LEU A 113 -10.19 9.53 1.13
C LEU A 113 -10.47 10.95 1.64
N LEU A 114 -11.74 11.32 1.70
CA LEU A 114 -12.22 12.46 2.45
C LEU A 114 -12.44 12.04 3.92
N ASN A 115 -11.83 12.79 4.85
CA ASN A 115 -11.90 12.59 6.30
C ASN A 115 -11.51 11.18 6.79
N ASP A 116 -10.73 10.43 5.99
CA ASP A 116 -10.39 9.01 6.22
C ASP A 116 -11.61 8.06 6.28
N GLN A 117 -12.76 8.52 5.75
CA GLN A 117 -14.06 7.82 5.81
C GLN A 117 -14.67 7.53 4.43
N VAL A 118 -14.64 8.49 3.50
CA VAL A 118 -15.23 8.36 2.17
C VAL A 118 -14.13 8.17 1.15
N TRP A 119 -14.10 7.03 0.46
CA TRP A 119 -13.12 6.73 -0.57
C TRP A 119 -13.41 7.52 -1.86
N ALA A 120 -12.35 7.91 -2.57
CA ALA A 120 -12.49 8.47 -3.90
C ALA A 120 -13.18 7.49 -4.87
N SER A 121 -13.97 8.01 -5.79
CA SER A 121 -14.50 7.27 -6.94
C SER A 121 -13.40 6.95 -7.96
N GLY A 122 -13.56 5.85 -8.70
CA GLY A 122 -12.58 5.36 -9.69
C GLY A 122 -11.64 4.28 -9.16
N GLU A 123 -10.59 3.97 -9.93
CA GLU A 123 -9.58 2.95 -9.61
C GLU A 123 -8.53 3.44 -8.59
N ASP A 124 -7.61 2.55 -8.20
CA ASP A 124 -6.46 2.90 -7.37
C ASP A 124 -5.37 3.61 -8.18
N LEU A 125 -4.74 4.62 -7.58
CA LEU A 125 -3.68 5.42 -8.18
C LEU A 125 -2.35 4.67 -8.14
N VAL A 126 -1.81 4.36 -9.31
CA VAL A 126 -0.56 3.62 -9.48
C VAL A 126 0.57 4.60 -9.86
N VAL A 127 1.39 4.97 -8.87
CA VAL A 127 2.42 6.01 -9.02
C VAL A 127 3.81 5.37 -9.10
N ALA A 128 4.61 5.76 -10.08
CA ALA A 128 6.01 5.32 -10.19
C ALA A 128 6.93 6.17 -9.28
N PRO A 129 8.00 5.61 -8.71
CA PRO A 129 8.91 6.35 -7.84
C PRO A 129 9.59 7.48 -8.63
N GLY A 130 9.75 8.64 -7.99
CA GLY A 130 10.36 9.82 -8.61
C GLY A 130 9.43 10.57 -9.57
N LYS A 131 8.11 10.38 -9.47
CA LYS A 131 7.11 11.09 -10.27
C LYS A 131 6.28 12.05 -9.43
N ARG A 132 5.84 13.13 -10.09
CA ARG A 132 4.72 13.95 -9.67
C ARG A 132 3.49 13.51 -10.47
N VAL A 133 2.38 13.29 -9.78
CA VAL A 133 1.09 12.93 -10.38
C VAL A 133 0.05 13.90 -9.86
N GLU A 134 -0.68 14.53 -10.77
CA GLU A 134 -1.78 15.45 -10.48
C GLU A 134 -3.10 14.77 -10.89
N ILE A 135 -4.11 14.85 -10.02
CA ILE A 135 -5.44 14.28 -10.25
C ILE A 135 -6.55 15.19 -9.72
N THR A 136 -7.76 15.03 -10.25
CA THR A 136 -9.00 15.54 -9.65
C THR A 136 -9.82 14.35 -9.18
N PRO A 137 -9.77 13.98 -7.89
CA PRO A 137 -10.63 12.94 -7.34
C PRO A 137 -12.09 13.45 -7.22
N ALA A 138 -13.04 12.51 -7.16
CA ALA A 138 -14.40 12.77 -6.72
C ALA A 138 -14.72 11.87 -5.52
N PHE A 139 -15.58 12.30 -4.61
CA PHE A 139 -15.94 11.62 -3.35
C PHE A 139 -17.46 11.49 -3.22
#